data_AF-C3Y716-F1
#
_entry.id   AF-C3Y716-F1
#
_cell.length_a   1.000
_cell.length_b   1.000
_cell.length_c   1.000
_cell.angle_alpha   90.00
_cell.angle_beta   90.00
_cell.angle_gamma   90.00
#
_symmetry.space_group_name_H-M   'P 1'
#
loop_
_entity.id
_entity.type
_entity.pdbx_description
1 polymer ?
#
loop_
_entity_poly.entity_id
_entity_poly.type
_entity_poly.pdbx_seq_one_letter_code
_entity_poly.pdbx_strand_id
1 'polypeptide(L)'
;MLRVCEKLREADAKGRRYGLARAETGYLRALVDAVADKDRLAEVELLKSLGDVNLEKGRLGKDVREFNMALALYVAAMVLCGHRDQGEGIEHRYKYAERLLQGVTSKGAQGKEQQTEDKETTTNAKVALKFQDVDKKRADGGNTDTVVVGYAQLLLEGIVNDNNMLETEATKSLGDVFLKRGTETRDTINLTKASALYNTALARCNNVQGTVAIVHRLLYTANIRQDITTQSIKKSTQTQRQHIVRGRKDHISPFSTATSSDVISDGMRRLHSALELQKAENKTGADDDKVP
;
A
#
# COMPACT_ATOMS: atom_id res chain seq x y z
N MET A 1 5.04 -11.03 -6.65
CA MET A 1 5.55 -12.41 -6.43
C MET A 1 6.34 -12.61 -5.13
N LEU A 2 7.64 -12.32 -5.00
CA LEU A 2 8.43 -12.69 -3.78
C LEU A 2 7.85 -12.15 -2.46
N ARG A 3 7.44 -10.88 -2.43
CA ARG A 3 6.92 -10.22 -1.22
C ARG A 3 5.58 -10.77 -0.72
N VAL A 4 4.74 -11.29 -1.61
CA VAL A 4 3.46 -11.90 -1.23
C VAL A 4 3.71 -13.32 -0.71
N CYS A 5 4.63 -14.07 -1.32
CA CYS A 5 5.04 -15.37 -0.80
C CYS A 5 5.59 -15.27 0.63
N GLU A 6 6.31 -14.19 0.97
CA GLU A 6 6.75 -13.90 2.34
C GLU A 6 5.56 -13.67 3.28
N LYS A 7 4.59 -12.84 2.89
CA LYS A 7 3.39 -12.56 3.72
C LYS A 7 2.49 -13.77 3.90
N LEU A 8 2.36 -14.61 2.87
CA LEU A 8 1.71 -15.91 2.96
C LEU A 8 2.41 -16.80 3.98
N ARG A 9 3.74 -16.95 3.88
CA ARG A 9 4.54 -17.72 4.85
C ARG A 9 4.38 -17.19 6.28
N GLU A 10 4.34 -15.88 6.46
CA GLU A 10 4.08 -15.27 7.77
C GLU A 10 2.69 -15.59 8.31
N ALA A 11 1.66 -15.53 7.45
CA ALA A 11 0.30 -15.88 7.81
C ALA A 11 0.20 -17.38 8.16
N ASP A 12 0.82 -18.26 7.38
CA ASP A 12 0.90 -19.70 7.64
C ASP A 12 1.60 -19.98 8.98
N ALA A 13 2.73 -19.31 9.24
CA ALA A 13 3.47 -19.47 10.48
C ALA A 13 2.66 -19.01 11.69
N LYS A 14 1.92 -17.89 11.56
CA LYS A 14 0.98 -17.41 12.59
C LYS A 14 -0.17 -18.39 12.79
N GLY A 15 -0.69 -18.99 11.71
CA GLY A 15 -1.74 -20.01 11.78
C GLY A 15 -1.30 -21.25 12.55
N ARG A 16 -0.10 -21.77 12.26
CA ARG A 16 0.47 -22.91 13.00
C ARG A 16 0.68 -22.63 14.47
N ARG A 17 1.02 -21.39 14.84
CA ARG A 17 1.31 -21.01 16.25
C ARG A 17 0.07 -20.61 17.05
N TYR A 18 -0.90 -19.93 16.43
CA TYR A 18 -1.97 -19.23 17.12
C TYR A 18 -3.38 -19.60 16.62
N GLY A 19 -3.50 -20.57 15.72
CA GLY A 19 -4.76 -21.11 15.23
C GLY A 19 -5.35 -20.39 14.00
N LEU A 20 -6.45 -20.97 13.49
CA LEU A 20 -7.09 -20.58 12.23
C LEU A 20 -7.55 -19.11 12.20
N ALA A 21 -8.10 -18.61 13.31
CA ALA A 21 -8.52 -17.20 13.40
C ALA A 21 -7.35 -16.23 13.18
N ARG A 22 -6.15 -16.56 13.70
CA ARG A 22 -4.98 -15.70 13.50
C ARG A 22 -4.47 -15.80 12.06
N ALA A 23 -4.49 -16.99 11.47
CA ALA A 23 -4.15 -17.22 10.06
C ALA A 23 -5.03 -16.37 9.14
N GLU A 24 -6.36 -16.44 9.33
CA GLU A 24 -7.35 -15.69 8.56
C GLU A 24 -7.08 -14.19 8.57
N THR A 25 -6.89 -13.59 9.76
CA THR A 25 -6.57 -12.16 9.82
C THR A 25 -5.22 -11.84 9.15
N GLY A 26 -4.29 -12.78 9.11
CA GLY A 26 -3.02 -12.65 8.38
C GLY A 26 -3.25 -12.63 6.87
N TYR A 27 -4.02 -13.59 6.34
CA TYR A 27 -4.37 -13.64 4.93
C TYR A 27 -5.21 -12.44 4.49
N LEU A 28 -6.16 -11.97 5.30
CA LEU A 28 -6.94 -10.76 5.01
C LEU A 28 -6.04 -9.52 4.86
N ARG A 29 -5.04 -9.35 5.72
CA ARG A 29 -4.06 -8.24 5.57
C ARG A 29 -3.22 -8.40 4.31
N ALA A 30 -2.76 -9.62 4.03
CA ALA A 30 -2.01 -9.92 2.82
C ALA A 30 -2.85 -9.71 1.55
N LEU A 31 -4.17 -9.94 1.60
CA LEU A 31 -5.10 -9.67 0.51
C LEU A 31 -5.17 -8.17 0.21
N VAL A 32 -5.28 -7.33 1.24
CA VAL A 32 -5.22 -5.87 1.07
C VAL A 32 -3.91 -5.45 0.39
N ASP A 33 -2.79 -6.08 0.75
CA ASP A 33 -1.51 -5.80 0.12
C ASP A 33 -1.47 -6.23 -1.35
N ALA A 34 -1.97 -7.42 -1.68
CA ALA A 34 -2.03 -7.91 -3.05
C ALA A 34 -2.92 -7.02 -3.93
N VAL A 35 -4.07 -6.59 -3.41
CA VAL A 35 -5.01 -5.67 -4.07
C VAL A 35 -4.40 -4.28 -4.28
N ALA A 36 -3.64 -3.78 -3.31
CA ALA A 36 -2.88 -2.53 -3.46
C ALA A 36 -1.80 -2.65 -4.54
N ASP A 37 -1.07 -3.76 -4.56
CA ASP A 37 0.00 -4.04 -5.52
C ASP A 37 -0.53 -4.47 -6.90
N LYS A 38 -1.86 -4.66 -7.05
CA LYS A 38 -2.52 -5.22 -8.23
C LYS A 38 -1.94 -6.59 -8.65
N ASP A 39 -1.44 -7.35 -7.70
CA ASP A 39 -0.84 -8.66 -7.91
C ASP A 39 -1.95 -9.73 -7.97
N ARG A 40 -2.51 -9.95 -9.16
CA ARG A 40 -3.61 -10.92 -9.36
C ARG A 40 -3.24 -12.35 -8.95
N LEU A 41 -1.98 -12.75 -9.15
CA LEU A 41 -1.51 -14.08 -8.77
C LEU A 41 -1.51 -14.25 -7.25
N ALA A 42 -1.10 -13.21 -6.54
CA ALA A 42 -1.19 -13.14 -5.10
C ALA A 42 -2.63 -13.14 -4.60
N GLU A 43 -3.52 -12.35 -5.21
CA GLU A 43 -4.95 -12.33 -4.86
C GLU A 43 -5.54 -13.74 -4.94
N VAL A 44 -5.28 -14.47 -6.03
CA VAL A 44 -5.70 -15.88 -6.21
C VAL A 44 -5.20 -16.77 -5.08
N GLU A 45 -3.90 -16.73 -4.76
CA GLU A 45 -3.32 -17.61 -3.74
C GLU A 45 -3.89 -17.31 -2.34
N LEU A 46 -4.18 -16.04 -2.08
CA LEU A 46 -4.78 -15.59 -0.83
C LEU A 46 -6.25 -16.02 -0.71
N LEU A 47 -7.02 -15.98 -1.80
CA LEU A 47 -8.38 -16.53 -1.82
C LEU A 47 -8.39 -18.05 -1.61
N LYS A 48 -7.45 -18.77 -2.23
CA LYS A 48 -7.27 -20.21 -1.97
C LYS A 48 -6.99 -20.50 -0.50
N SER A 49 -6.03 -19.77 0.08
CA SER A 49 -5.62 -19.95 1.48
C SER A 49 -6.75 -19.59 2.45
N LEU A 50 -7.51 -18.53 2.16
CA LEU A 50 -8.73 -18.19 2.92
C LEU A 50 -9.80 -19.28 2.78
N GLY A 51 -9.95 -19.86 1.59
CA GLY A 51 -10.83 -21.01 1.34
C GLY A 51 -10.44 -22.21 2.20
N ASP A 52 -9.15 -22.54 2.29
CA ASP A 52 -8.66 -23.62 3.14
C ASP A 52 -8.94 -23.36 4.62
N VAL A 53 -8.75 -22.12 5.09
CA VAL A 53 -9.05 -21.77 6.47
C VAL A 53 -10.53 -21.95 6.80
N ASN A 54 -11.42 -21.49 5.92
CA ASN A 54 -12.87 -21.66 6.08
C ASN A 54 -13.26 -23.14 5.98
N LEU A 55 -12.62 -23.91 5.10
CA LEU A 55 -12.83 -25.36 5.00
C LEU A 55 -12.47 -26.06 6.31
N GLU A 56 -11.31 -25.77 6.90
CA GLU A 56 -10.88 -26.36 8.16
C GLU A 56 -11.75 -25.91 9.35
N LYS A 57 -12.18 -24.64 9.38
CA LYS A 57 -13.18 -24.19 10.36
C LYS A 57 -14.49 -24.96 10.23
N GLY A 58 -14.99 -25.13 9.01
CA GLY A 58 -16.18 -25.92 8.71
C GLY A 58 -16.04 -27.37 9.13
N ARG A 59 -14.87 -27.99 8.91
CA ARG A 59 -14.58 -29.37 9.36
C ARG A 59 -14.56 -29.50 10.89
N LEU A 60 -13.89 -28.58 11.60
CA LEU A 60 -13.78 -28.61 13.05
C LEU A 60 -15.12 -28.30 13.75
N GLY A 61 -15.83 -27.29 13.25
CA GLY A 61 -17.09 -26.82 13.81
C GLY A 61 -18.34 -27.54 13.28
N LYS A 62 -18.20 -28.32 12.20
CA LYS A 62 -19.32 -28.86 11.41
C LYS A 62 -20.30 -27.77 10.94
N ASP A 63 -19.81 -26.56 10.68
CA ASP A 63 -20.62 -25.41 10.23
C ASP A 63 -20.70 -25.37 8.71
N VAL A 64 -21.91 -25.56 8.17
CA VAL A 64 -22.20 -25.51 6.73
C VAL A 64 -21.87 -24.15 6.12
N ARG A 65 -21.98 -23.06 6.88
CA ARG A 65 -21.69 -21.71 6.37
C ARG A 65 -20.20 -21.54 6.04
N GLU A 66 -19.33 -22.11 6.86
CA GLU A 66 -17.89 -22.11 6.64
C GLU A 66 -17.51 -22.94 5.40
N PHE A 67 -18.17 -24.08 5.17
CA PHE A 67 -18.03 -24.83 3.92
C PHE A 67 -18.48 -24.03 2.69
N ASN A 68 -19.65 -23.39 2.77
CA ASN A 68 -20.18 -22.58 1.67
C ASN A 68 -19.25 -21.40 1.36
N MET A 69 -18.72 -20.72 2.39
CA MET A 69 -17.72 -19.66 2.22
C MET A 69 -16.45 -20.20 1.54
N ALA A 70 -15.94 -21.37 1.96
CA ALA A 70 -14.79 -21.99 1.33
C ALA A 70 -15.01 -22.27 -0.17
N LEU A 71 -16.17 -22.84 -0.52
CA LEU A 71 -16.55 -23.11 -1.91
C LEU A 71 -16.62 -21.81 -2.73
N ALA A 72 -17.25 -20.77 -2.18
CA ALA A 72 -17.37 -19.47 -2.84
C ALA A 72 -16.01 -18.80 -3.06
N LEU A 73 -15.08 -18.93 -2.10
CA LEU A 73 -13.70 -18.45 -2.24
C LEU A 73 -12.92 -19.19 -3.32
N TYR A 74 -13.08 -20.52 -3.44
CA TYR A 74 -12.47 -21.28 -4.53
C TYR A 74 -13.04 -20.88 -5.89
N VAL A 75 -14.35 -20.63 -5.99
CA VAL A 75 -14.98 -20.13 -7.22
C VAL A 75 -14.42 -18.76 -7.60
N ALA A 76 -14.35 -17.82 -6.65
CA ALA A 76 -13.76 -16.50 -6.88
C ALA A 76 -12.29 -16.61 -7.34
N ALA A 77 -11.51 -17.52 -6.72
CA ALA A 77 -10.14 -17.78 -7.14
C ALA A 77 -10.04 -18.34 -8.57
N MET A 78 -10.94 -19.26 -8.98
CA MET A 78 -10.99 -19.79 -10.35
C MET A 78 -11.33 -18.68 -11.37
N VAL A 79 -12.31 -17.84 -11.06
CA VAL A 79 -12.69 -16.70 -11.92
C VAL A 79 -11.52 -15.74 -12.10
N LEU A 80 -10.80 -15.40 -11.03
CA LEU A 80 -9.62 -14.53 -11.09
C LEU A 80 -8.42 -15.16 -11.80
N CYS A 81 -8.26 -16.49 -11.74
CA CYS A 81 -7.18 -17.21 -12.42
C CYS A 81 -7.28 -17.14 -13.95
N GLY A 82 -8.49 -17.09 -14.49
CA GLY A 82 -8.74 -17.39 -15.90
C GLY A 82 -8.36 -18.84 -16.27
N HIS A 83 -7.98 -19.09 -17.53
CA HIS A 83 -7.59 -20.40 -18.05
C HIS A 83 -6.10 -20.72 -17.87
N ARG A 84 -5.55 -20.59 -16.67
CA ARG A 84 -4.18 -21.07 -16.37
C ARG A 84 -4.21 -22.39 -15.63
N ASP A 85 -3.11 -23.16 -15.71
CA ASP A 85 -2.88 -24.43 -15.02
C ASP A 85 -3.13 -24.39 -13.49
N GLN A 86 -3.20 -23.19 -12.89
CA GLN A 86 -3.63 -22.98 -11.50
C GLN A 86 -5.09 -23.40 -11.24
N GLY A 87 -5.94 -23.42 -12.28
CA GLY A 87 -7.35 -23.78 -12.19
C GLY A 87 -7.56 -25.22 -11.72
N GLU A 88 -6.76 -26.17 -12.23
CA GLU A 88 -6.90 -27.60 -11.86
C GLU A 88 -6.68 -27.80 -10.35
N GLY A 89 -5.65 -27.15 -9.79
CA GLY A 89 -5.36 -27.21 -8.36
C GLY A 89 -6.48 -26.64 -7.49
N ILE A 90 -7.20 -25.62 -7.96
CA ILE A 90 -8.35 -25.03 -7.25
C ILE A 90 -9.58 -25.91 -7.41
N GLU A 91 -9.80 -26.49 -8.60
CA GLU A 91 -10.91 -27.40 -8.86
C GLU A 91 -10.83 -28.65 -7.97
N HIS A 92 -9.64 -29.21 -7.77
CA HIS A 92 -9.44 -30.31 -6.84
C HIS A 92 -9.83 -29.95 -5.39
N ARG A 93 -9.49 -28.74 -4.93
CA ARG A 93 -9.86 -28.23 -3.60
C ARG A 93 -11.37 -28.03 -3.49
N TYR A 94 -12.00 -27.46 -4.52
CA TYR A 94 -13.45 -27.29 -4.61
C TYR A 94 -14.17 -28.64 -4.48
N LYS A 95 -13.82 -29.62 -5.34
CA LYS A 95 -14.42 -30.97 -5.31
C LYS A 95 -14.18 -31.70 -3.99
N TYR A 96 -13.06 -31.44 -3.32
CA TYR A 96 -12.80 -31.99 -1.99
C TYR A 96 -13.72 -31.36 -0.93
N ALA A 97 -13.83 -30.04 -0.91
CA ALA A 97 -14.71 -29.32 0.01
C ALA A 97 -16.19 -29.71 -0.18
N GLU A 98 -16.64 -29.86 -1.42
CA GLU A 98 -18.01 -30.27 -1.74
C GLU A 98 -18.33 -31.67 -1.19
N ARG A 99 -17.43 -32.63 -1.36
CA ARG A 99 -17.58 -33.99 -0.80
C ARG A 99 -17.65 -33.99 0.72
N LEU A 100 -16.84 -33.15 1.37
CA LEU A 100 -16.89 -33.02 2.82
C LEU A 100 -18.22 -32.40 3.29
N LEU A 101 -18.69 -31.36 2.61
CA LEU A 101 -19.98 -30.74 2.89
C LEU A 101 -21.13 -31.75 2.74
N GLN A 102 -21.17 -32.52 1.66
CA GLN A 102 -22.16 -33.58 1.44
C GLN A 102 -22.18 -34.58 2.60
N GLY A 103 -21.00 -35.00 3.09
CA GLY A 103 -20.91 -35.92 4.23
C GLY A 103 -21.36 -35.34 5.57
N VAL A 104 -21.36 -34.01 5.72
CA VAL A 104 -21.90 -33.29 6.90
C VAL A 104 -23.42 -33.16 6.77
N THR A 105 -23.92 -32.74 5.60
CA THR A 105 -25.35 -32.56 5.34
C THR A 105 -26.12 -33.89 5.32
N SER A 106 -25.52 -34.96 4.81
CA SER A 106 -26.16 -36.30 4.77
C SER A 106 -26.30 -36.94 6.16
N LYS A 107 -25.56 -36.47 7.17
CA LYS A 107 -25.64 -36.95 8.56
C LYS A 107 -26.51 -36.05 9.45
N GLY A 108 -26.92 -34.89 8.96
CA GLY A 108 -27.75 -33.92 9.66
C GLY A 108 -28.93 -33.53 8.80
N ALA A 109 -29.93 -34.39 8.71
CA ALA A 109 -31.24 -34.00 8.19
C ALA A 109 -31.93 -33.09 9.22
N GLN A 110 -31.59 -31.80 9.22
CA GLN A 110 -32.48 -30.73 9.68
C GLN A 110 -31.94 -29.39 9.18
N GLY A 111 -32.80 -28.69 8.44
CA GLY A 111 -32.45 -27.51 7.68
C GLY A 111 -32.19 -26.26 8.51
N LYS A 112 -31.63 -25.28 7.82
CA LYS A 112 -32.08 -23.89 7.83
C LYS A 112 -31.52 -23.22 6.58
N GLU A 113 -32.47 -22.80 5.75
CA GLU A 113 -32.45 -21.69 4.79
C GLU A 113 -31.08 -21.31 4.22
N GLN A 114 -30.93 -21.63 2.93
CA GLN A 114 -30.31 -20.68 2.02
C GLN A 114 -30.92 -19.31 2.26
N GLN A 115 -30.11 -18.38 2.76
CA GLN A 115 -30.27 -17.01 2.31
C GLN A 115 -29.89 -17.03 0.83
N THR A 116 -30.86 -17.36 -0.01
CA THR A 116 -30.98 -16.70 -1.29
C THR A 116 -31.11 -15.22 -0.94
N GLU A 117 -29.98 -14.53 -0.82
CA GLU A 117 -29.99 -13.12 -1.18
C GLU A 117 -30.48 -13.14 -2.62
N ASP A 118 -31.75 -12.77 -2.77
CA ASP A 118 -32.30 -12.34 -4.04
C ASP A 118 -31.22 -11.53 -4.74
N LYS A 119 -31.16 -11.61 -6.07
CA LYS A 119 -30.44 -10.62 -6.90
C LYS A 119 -31.12 -9.25 -6.79
N GLU A 120 -31.46 -8.84 -5.58
CA GLU A 120 -31.89 -7.52 -5.19
C GLU A 120 -30.70 -6.62 -5.45
N THR A 121 -30.89 -5.69 -6.37
CA THR A 121 -29.92 -4.68 -6.76
C THR A 121 -29.24 -4.14 -5.50
N THR A 122 -27.92 -4.36 -5.39
CA THR A 122 -27.15 -3.80 -4.26
C THR A 122 -27.30 -2.29 -4.33
N THR A 123 -28.03 -1.70 -3.38
CA THR A 123 -28.21 -0.25 -3.29
C THR A 123 -27.08 0.37 -2.47
N ASN A 124 -26.78 1.65 -2.74
CA ASN A 124 -25.78 2.41 -1.96
C ASN A 124 -26.07 2.36 -0.45
N ALA A 125 -27.35 2.37 -0.06
CA ALA A 125 -27.77 2.29 1.33
C ALA A 125 -27.39 0.94 1.98
N LYS A 126 -27.61 -0.17 1.28
CA LYS A 126 -27.22 -1.50 1.77
C LYS A 126 -25.71 -1.64 1.94
N VAL A 127 -24.93 -1.11 1.00
CA VAL A 127 -23.46 -1.07 1.15
C VAL A 127 -23.08 -0.23 2.35
N ALA A 128 -23.62 0.99 2.50
CA ALA A 128 -23.30 1.84 3.64
C ALA A 128 -23.61 1.17 5.00
N LEU A 129 -24.69 0.40 5.11
CA LEU A 129 -25.03 -0.33 6.33
C LEU A 129 -23.95 -1.36 6.72
N LYS A 130 -23.35 -2.06 5.74
CA LYS A 130 -22.27 -3.03 6.02
C LYS A 130 -21.01 -2.38 6.63
N PHE A 131 -20.80 -1.08 6.38
CA PHE A 131 -19.62 -0.35 6.85
C PHE A 131 -19.81 0.25 8.24
N GLN A 132 -21.06 0.41 8.70
CA GLN A 132 -21.39 1.15 9.92
C GLN A 132 -20.59 0.71 11.15
N ASP A 133 -20.46 -0.60 11.37
CA ASP A 133 -19.76 -1.16 12.53
C ASP A 133 -18.24 -0.90 12.48
N VAL A 134 -17.65 -1.01 11.28
CA VAL A 134 -16.22 -0.78 11.08
C VAL A 134 -15.91 0.72 11.13
N ASP A 135 -16.76 1.55 10.54
CA ASP A 135 -16.67 3.00 10.57
C ASP A 135 -16.77 3.55 11.99
N LYS A 136 -17.70 3.01 12.78
CA LYS A 136 -17.84 3.35 14.21
C LYS A 136 -16.57 3.00 14.98
N LYS A 137 -16.06 1.76 14.82
CA LYS A 137 -14.79 1.34 15.45
C LYS A 137 -13.62 2.23 15.03
N ARG A 138 -13.58 2.68 13.77
CA ARG A 138 -12.57 3.62 13.27
C ARG A 138 -12.71 5.01 13.87
N ALA A 139 -13.93 5.51 14.05
CA ALA A 139 -14.22 6.81 14.64
C ALA A 139 -13.84 6.85 16.14
N ASP A 140 -14.10 5.75 16.85
CA ASP A 140 -13.81 5.59 18.28
C ASP A 140 -12.30 5.41 18.59
N GLY A 141 -11.42 5.59 17.59
CA GLY A 141 -9.97 5.43 17.76
C GLY A 141 -9.51 3.97 17.84
N GLY A 142 -10.30 3.03 17.30
CA GLY A 142 -9.95 1.63 17.26
C GLY A 142 -8.59 1.35 16.61
N ASN A 143 -7.97 0.25 17.03
CA ASN A 143 -6.67 -0.19 16.50
C ASN A 143 -6.73 -0.28 14.96
N THR A 144 -5.77 0.35 14.28
CA THR A 144 -5.68 0.29 12.81
C THR A 144 -5.73 -1.14 12.29
N ASP A 145 -5.09 -2.08 12.97
CA ASP A 145 -5.05 -3.47 12.53
C ASP A 145 -6.43 -4.15 12.57
N THR A 146 -7.31 -3.78 13.52
CA THR A 146 -8.66 -4.33 13.59
C THR A 146 -9.56 -3.69 12.55
N VAL A 147 -9.41 -2.38 12.31
CA VAL A 147 -10.14 -1.65 11.27
C VAL A 147 -9.76 -2.15 9.87
N VAL A 148 -8.47 -2.37 9.60
CA VAL A 148 -7.99 -2.94 8.32
C VAL A 148 -8.59 -4.33 8.10
N VAL A 149 -8.58 -5.19 9.11
CA VAL A 149 -9.19 -6.52 9.01
C VAL A 149 -10.70 -6.43 8.74
N GLY A 150 -11.40 -5.51 9.41
CA GLY A 150 -12.84 -5.29 9.19
C GLY A 150 -13.17 -4.89 7.75
N TYR A 151 -12.49 -3.88 7.19
CA TYR A 151 -12.70 -3.53 5.78
C TYR A 151 -12.19 -4.60 4.82
N ALA A 152 -11.15 -5.37 5.17
CA ALA A 152 -10.68 -6.49 4.36
C ALA A 152 -11.72 -7.62 4.27
N GLN A 153 -12.52 -7.84 5.32
CA GLN A 153 -13.65 -8.78 5.27
C GLN A 153 -14.73 -8.29 4.31
N LEU A 154 -15.06 -7.00 4.33
CA LEU A 154 -16.02 -6.40 3.38
C LEU A 154 -15.50 -6.46 1.94
N LEU A 155 -14.19 -6.27 1.74
CA LEU A 155 -13.55 -6.46 0.44
C LEU A 155 -13.67 -7.92 -0.03
N LEU A 156 -13.37 -8.88 0.85
CA LEU A 156 -13.49 -10.31 0.55
C LEU A 156 -14.94 -10.68 0.18
N GLU A 157 -15.91 -10.18 0.92
CA GLU A 157 -17.32 -10.36 0.65
C GLU A 157 -17.73 -9.76 -0.71
N GLY A 158 -17.19 -8.58 -1.06
CA GLY A 158 -17.35 -8.00 -2.38
C GLY A 158 -16.84 -8.92 -3.49
N ILE A 159 -15.62 -9.44 -3.34
CA ILE A 159 -14.97 -10.35 -4.30
C ILE A 159 -15.76 -11.65 -4.48
N VAL A 160 -16.19 -12.25 -3.37
CA VAL A 160 -16.92 -13.52 -3.39
C VAL A 160 -18.28 -13.39 -4.09
N ASN A 161 -18.92 -12.23 -3.95
CA ASN A 161 -20.25 -11.96 -4.53
C ASN A 161 -20.19 -11.24 -5.88
N ASP A 162 -19.00 -11.05 -6.48
CA ASP A 162 -18.80 -10.24 -7.70
C ASP A 162 -19.46 -8.84 -7.59
N ASN A 163 -19.41 -8.25 -6.39
CA ASN A 163 -20.07 -7.00 -6.08
C ASN A 163 -19.08 -5.84 -6.20
N ASN A 164 -18.91 -5.35 -7.42
CA ASN A 164 -18.01 -4.24 -7.75
C ASN A 164 -18.20 -2.99 -6.88
N MET A 165 -19.44 -2.71 -6.48
CA MET A 165 -19.74 -1.53 -5.65
C MET A 165 -19.20 -1.72 -4.22
N LEU A 166 -19.44 -2.89 -3.62
CA LEU A 166 -18.91 -3.24 -2.31
C LEU A 166 -17.37 -3.32 -2.32
N GLU A 167 -16.78 -3.96 -3.34
CA GLU A 167 -15.33 -4.03 -3.51
C GLU A 167 -14.69 -2.64 -3.61
N THR A 168 -15.28 -1.77 -4.44
CA THR A 168 -14.76 -0.42 -4.66
C THR A 168 -14.82 0.40 -3.37
N GLU A 169 -15.96 0.34 -2.66
CA GLU A 169 -16.13 1.07 -1.41
C GLU A 169 -15.18 0.54 -0.33
N ALA A 170 -15.01 -0.79 -0.21
CA ALA A 170 -14.08 -1.40 0.73
C ALA A 170 -12.63 -1.01 0.43
N THR A 171 -12.22 -1.06 -0.84
CA THR A 171 -10.88 -0.67 -1.29
C THR A 171 -10.61 0.81 -1.03
N LYS A 172 -11.60 1.68 -1.29
CA LYS A 172 -11.52 3.12 -0.97
C LYS A 172 -11.37 3.35 0.53
N SER A 173 -12.20 2.70 1.35
CA SER A 173 -12.16 2.84 2.82
C SER A 173 -10.84 2.33 3.42
N LEU A 174 -10.27 1.24 2.88
CA LEU A 174 -8.90 0.81 3.21
C LEU A 174 -7.87 1.90 2.88
N GLY A 175 -8.00 2.56 1.72
CA GLY A 175 -7.19 3.73 1.37
C GLY A 175 -7.30 4.84 2.41
N ASP A 176 -8.52 5.16 2.87
CA ASP A 176 -8.78 6.20 3.89
C ASP A 176 -8.14 5.86 5.26
N VAL A 177 -8.00 4.57 5.60
CA VAL A 177 -7.28 4.13 6.80
C VAL A 177 -5.78 4.41 6.68
N PHE A 178 -5.17 4.04 5.56
CA PHE A 178 -3.74 4.27 5.34
C PHE A 178 -3.39 5.75 5.11
N LEU A 179 -4.28 6.53 4.50
CA LEU A 179 -4.14 7.98 4.37
C LEU A 179 -4.09 8.65 5.74
N LYS A 180 -5.06 8.32 6.62
CA LYS A 180 -5.10 8.85 8.00
C LYS A 180 -3.81 8.50 8.74
N ARG A 181 -3.44 7.22 8.77
CA ARG A 181 -2.21 6.75 9.44
C ARG A 181 -0.94 7.40 8.87
N GLY A 182 -0.82 7.50 7.55
CA GLY A 182 0.32 8.14 6.88
C GLY A 182 0.42 9.63 7.18
N THR A 183 -0.70 10.31 7.34
CA THR A 183 -0.74 11.73 7.72
C THR A 183 -0.33 11.93 9.17
N GLU A 184 -0.86 11.13 10.09
CA GLU A 184 -0.56 11.19 11.53
C GLU A 184 0.90 10.84 11.82
N THR A 185 1.42 9.78 11.20
CA THR A 185 2.79 9.30 11.41
C THR A 185 3.82 9.98 10.52
N ARG A 186 3.38 10.75 9.53
CA ARG A 186 4.20 11.30 8.43
C ARG A 186 4.95 10.22 7.63
N ASP A 187 4.43 9.00 7.63
CA ASP A 187 5.01 7.87 6.91
C ASP A 187 4.55 7.84 5.44
N THR A 188 5.50 8.08 4.54
CA THR A 188 5.28 8.08 3.09
C THR A 188 4.94 6.69 2.53
N ILE A 189 5.29 5.60 3.24
CA ILE A 189 4.95 4.23 2.84
C ILE A 189 3.44 4.01 2.96
N ASN A 190 2.84 4.43 4.09
CA ASN A 190 1.39 4.37 4.27
C ASN A 190 0.65 5.23 3.24
N LEU A 191 1.15 6.44 2.92
CA LEU A 191 0.56 7.29 1.87
C LEU A 191 0.67 6.67 0.47
N THR A 192 1.77 5.97 0.19
CA THR A 192 1.95 5.25 -1.07
C THR A 192 0.98 4.09 -1.17
N LYS A 193 0.79 3.33 -0.09
CA LYS A 193 -0.23 2.28 -0.03
C LYS A 193 -1.65 2.83 -0.20
N ALA A 194 -1.98 3.96 0.43
CA ALA A 194 -3.27 4.62 0.22
C ALA A 194 -3.50 4.99 -1.24
N SER A 195 -2.49 5.59 -1.89
CA SER A 195 -2.54 5.93 -3.33
C SER A 195 -2.76 4.69 -4.20
N ALA A 196 -2.08 3.59 -3.88
CA ALA A 196 -2.21 2.33 -4.61
C ALA A 196 -3.64 1.76 -4.49
N LEU A 197 -4.21 1.76 -3.29
CA LEU A 197 -5.59 1.34 -3.05
C LEU A 197 -6.60 2.23 -3.78
N TYR A 198 -6.45 3.56 -3.76
CA TYR A 198 -7.33 4.44 -4.54
C TYR A 198 -7.23 4.20 -6.05
N ASN A 199 -6.03 3.95 -6.57
CA ASN A 199 -5.83 3.57 -7.98
C ASN A 199 -6.45 2.22 -8.33
N THR A 200 -6.51 1.27 -7.39
CA THR A 200 -7.23 0.00 -7.57
C THR A 200 -8.73 0.21 -7.50
N ALA A 201 -9.23 0.99 -6.53
CA ALA A 201 -10.64 1.34 -6.43
C ALA A 201 -11.14 2.06 -7.70
N LEU A 202 -10.37 3.01 -8.25
CA LEU A 202 -10.69 3.67 -9.52
C LEU A 202 -10.82 2.68 -10.68
N ALA A 203 -9.92 1.71 -10.77
CA ALA A 203 -9.95 0.72 -11.84
C ALA A 203 -11.15 -0.24 -11.76
N ARG A 204 -11.71 -0.44 -10.56
CA ARG A 204 -12.88 -1.29 -10.32
C ARG A 204 -14.20 -0.49 -10.24
N CYS A 205 -14.13 0.84 -10.18
CA CYS A 205 -15.30 1.70 -10.03
C CYS A 205 -16.08 1.85 -11.34
N ASN A 206 -17.36 1.50 -11.31
CA ASN A 206 -18.30 1.70 -12.42
C ASN A 206 -19.25 2.89 -12.22
N ASN A 207 -19.08 3.67 -11.14
CA ASN A 207 -19.92 4.81 -10.77
C ASN A 207 -19.19 6.14 -11.01
N VAL A 208 -19.77 7.01 -11.84
CA VAL A 208 -19.20 8.33 -12.16
C VAL A 208 -19.02 9.20 -10.91
N GLN A 209 -20.01 9.21 -10.00
CA GLN A 209 -19.90 9.98 -8.76
C GLN A 209 -18.82 9.43 -7.83
N GLY A 210 -18.71 8.11 -7.74
CA GLY A 210 -17.64 7.43 -6.99
C GLY A 210 -16.25 7.76 -7.53
N THR A 211 -16.12 7.84 -8.86
CA THR A 211 -14.86 8.16 -9.55
C THR A 211 -14.32 9.52 -9.11
N VAL A 212 -15.15 10.57 -9.12
CA VAL A 212 -14.74 11.92 -8.69
C VAL A 212 -14.25 11.92 -7.24
N ALA A 213 -14.97 11.23 -6.35
CA ALA A 213 -14.64 11.15 -4.94
C ALA A 213 -13.30 10.42 -4.68
N ILE A 214 -12.96 9.41 -5.51
CA ILE A 214 -11.69 8.69 -5.39
C ILE A 214 -10.54 9.49 -6.02
N VAL A 215 -10.75 10.14 -7.17
CA VAL A 215 -9.74 11.03 -7.78
C VAL A 215 -9.34 12.14 -6.82
N HIS A 216 -10.31 12.78 -6.15
CA HIS A 216 -10.03 13.81 -5.16
C HIS A 216 -9.13 13.28 -4.02
N ARG A 217 -9.44 12.09 -3.47
CA ARG A 217 -8.62 11.45 -2.42
C ARG A 217 -7.22 11.12 -2.89
N LEU A 218 -7.06 10.65 -4.12
CA LEU A 218 -5.76 10.34 -4.73
C LEU A 218 -4.90 11.60 -4.84
N LEU A 219 -5.46 12.69 -5.39
CA LEU A 219 -4.75 13.98 -5.52
C LEU A 219 -4.39 14.56 -4.15
N TYR A 220 -5.32 14.52 -3.20
CA TYR A 220 -5.09 14.96 -1.82
C TYR A 220 -3.95 14.18 -1.15
N THR A 221 -3.93 12.86 -1.31
CA THR A 221 -2.86 11.98 -0.79
C THR A 221 -1.50 12.31 -1.41
N ALA A 222 -1.48 12.57 -2.73
CA ALA A 222 -0.26 12.94 -3.44
C ALA A 222 0.31 14.27 -2.92
N ASN A 223 -0.55 15.27 -2.71
CA ASN A 223 -0.14 16.56 -2.15
C ASN A 223 0.47 16.43 -0.76
N ILE A 224 -0.19 15.70 0.16
CA ILE A 224 0.35 15.46 1.51
C ILE A 224 1.72 14.77 1.45
N ARG A 225 1.86 13.76 0.59
CA ARG A 225 3.14 13.04 0.43
C ARG A 225 4.25 13.96 -0.09
N GLN A 226 3.93 14.84 -1.04
CA GLN A 226 4.88 15.83 -1.57
C GLN A 226 5.27 16.85 -0.50
N ASP A 227 4.32 17.33 0.31
CA ASP A 227 4.59 18.27 1.40
C ASP A 227 5.50 17.66 2.46
N ILE A 228 5.24 16.42 2.87
CA ILE A 228 6.08 15.69 3.84
C ILE A 228 7.49 15.53 3.29
N THR A 229 7.63 15.12 2.03
CA THR A 229 8.92 14.93 1.37
C THR A 229 9.69 16.26 1.28
N THR A 230 9.02 17.33 0.86
CA THR A 230 9.61 18.68 0.75
C THR A 230 10.08 19.20 2.11
N GLN A 231 9.28 19.01 3.15
CA GLN A 231 9.65 19.40 4.52
C GLN A 231 10.84 18.59 5.05
N SER A 232 10.92 17.29 4.71
CA SER A 232 12.06 16.45 5.09
C SER A 232 13.37 16.91 4.42
N ILE A 233 13.32 17.26 3.13
CA ILE A 233 14.47 17.78 2.37
C ILE A 233 14.94 19.11 2.97
N LYS A 234 14.02 20.05 3.22
CA LYS A 234 14.35 21.34 3.85
C LYS A 234 15.05 21.16 5.21
N LYS A 235 14.53 20.29 6.08
CA LYS A 235 15.17 19.97 7.36
C LYS A 235 16.58 19.40 7.17
N SER A 236 16.76 18.44 6.26
CA SER A 236 18.08 17.85 6.00
C SER A 236 19.11 18.88 5.50
N THR A 237 18.73 19.77 4.58
CA THR A 237 19.61 20.84 4.08
C THR A 237 19.98 21.87 5.16
N GLN A 238 19.07 22.17 6.08
CA GLN A 238 19.35 23.04 7.22
C GLN A 238 20.32 22.37 8.22
N THR A 239 20.12 21.09 8.54
CA THR A 239 21.04 20.34 9.41
C THR A 239 22.43 20.20 8.79
N GLN A 240 22.52 19.97 7.47
CA GLN A 240 23.80 19.91 6.76
C GLN A 240 24.55 21.25 6.78
N ARG A 241 23.83 22.37 6.58
CA ARG A 241 24.42 23.72 6.71
C ARG A 241 24.94 23.99 8.12
N GLN A 242 24.21 23.57 9.16
CA GLN A 242 24.67 23.71 10.55
C GLN A 242 25.92 22.87 10.85
N HIS A 243 26.02 21.66 10.30
CA HIS A 243 27.21 20.82 10.46
C HIS A 243 28.44 21.39 9.72
N ILE A 244 28.25 21.95 8.51
CA ILE A 244 29.31 22.63 7.77
C ILE A 244 29.80 23.88 8.54
N VAL A 245 28.89 24.67 9.11
CA VAL A 245 29.24 25.85 9.92
C VAL A 245 29.98 25.45 11.21
N ARG A 246 29.58 24.34 11.86
CA ARG A 246 30.24 23.85 13.08
C ARG A 246 31.64 23.29 12.80
N GLY A 247 31.80 22.47 11.75
CA GLY A 247 33.11 21.95 11.33
C GLY A 247 34.10 23.05 10.90
N ARG A 248 33.61 24.19 10.40
CA ARG A 248 34.46 25.36 10.10
C ARG A 248 34.93 26.11 11.35
N LYS A 249 34.22 25.99 12.47
CA LYS A 249 34.54 26.68 13.74
C LYS A 249 35.58 25.92 14.56
N ASP A 250 35.67 24.60 14.39
CA ASP A 250 36.65 23.74 15.07
C ASP A 250 38.05 23.72 14.40
N HIS A 251 38.23 24.52 13.32
CA HIS A 251 39.52 24.69 12.63
C HIS A 251 40.17 26.07 12.84
N ILE A 252 39.65 26.91 13.75
CA ILE A 252 40.31 28.15 14.13
C ILE A 252 41.31 27.82 15.25
N SER A 253 42.55 27.52 14.85
CA SER A 253 43.72 27.48 15.74
C SER A 253 43.93 28.87 16.36
N PRO A 254 44.06 28.99 17.70
CA PRO A 254 44.39 30.27 18.32
C PRO A 254 45.91 30.48 18.20
N PHE A 255 46.34 31.18 17.15
CA PHE A 255 47.71 31.68 17.12
C PHE A 255 47.82 32.94 17.99
N SER A 256 48.78 32.87 18.90
CA SER A 256 49.05 33.74 20.02
C SER A 256 49.08 35.25 19.72
N THR A 257 48.41 36.00 20.58
CA THR A 257 48.70 37.42 20.84
C THR A 257 50.06 37.54 21.54
N ALA A 258 51.03 38.16 20.88
CA ALA A 258 52.21 38.73 21.54
C ALA A 258 52.27 40.23 21.20
N THR A 259 52.02 41.04 22.22
CA THR A 259 52.25 42.48 22.26
C THR A 259 53.74 42.79 22.25
N SER A 260 54.19 43.75 21.43
CA SER A 260 55.41 44.52 21.67
C SER A 260 55.35 45.86 20.93
N SER A 261 55.74 46.91 21.64
CA SER A 261 55.62 48.35 21.37
C SER A 261 56.63 48.94 20.38
N ASP A 262 56.22 50.08 19.79
CA ASP A 262 56.95 51.29 19.37
C ASP A 262 58.30 51.22 18.61
N VAL A 263 58.39 51.94 17.49
CA VAL A 263 59.25 53.14 17.24
C VAL A 263 59.46 53.42 15.73
N ILE A 264 58.98 54.60 15.30
CA ILE A 264 59.47 55.64 14.33
C ILE A 264 60.43 55.31 13.15
N SER A 265 60.12 55.98 12.02
CA SER A 265 60.96 56.51 10.90
C SER A 265 60.92 55.66 9.62
N ASP A 266 60.38 56.18 8.52
CA ASP A 266 60.94 57.15 7.54
C ASP A 266 61.38 56.39 6.26
N GLY A 267 61.20 57.00 5.09
CA GLY A 267 61.79 56.49 3.84
C GLY A 267 60.85 56.21 2.66
N MET A 268 60.38 57.28 2.01
CA MET A 268 60.48 57.53 0.56
C MET A 268 60.24 56.44 -0.53
N ARG A 269 59.55 56.90 -1.59
CA ARG A 269 59.58 56.52 -3.03
C ARG A 269 58.77 55.29 -3.45
N ARG A 270 57.79 55.35 -4.36
CA ARG A 270 57.61 55.94 -5.72
C ARG A 270 57.57 54.82 -6.78
N LEU A 271 56.69 55.04 -7.76
CA LEU A 271 56.52 54.44 -9.10
C LEU A 271 55.52 53.26 -9.16
N HIS A 272 54.31 53.41 -9.72
CA HIS A 272 53.88 53.66 -11.12
C HIS A 272 54.17 52.54 -12.12
N SER A 273 53.15 52.35 -12.99
CA SER A 273 53.14 51.69 -14.31
C SER A 273 52.79 50.19 -14.30
N ALA A 274 51.99 49.62 -15.19
CA ALA A 274 51.11 50.08 -16.28
C ALA A 274 50.20 48.86 -16.59
N LEU A 275 48.88 49.02 -16.78
CA LEU A 275 48.17 49.08 -18.07
C LEU A 275 48.73 48.22 -19.23
N GLU A 276 47.79 47.56 -19.92
CA GLU A 276 47.73 47.08 -21.31
C GLU A 276 47.23 45.61 -21.35
N LEU A 277 45.93 45.34 -21.49
CA LEU A 277 45.19 45.25 -22.76
C LEU A 277 45.97 44.52 -23.87
N GLN A 278 45.52 43.31 -24.22
CA GLN A 278 45.30 43.05 -25.65
C GLN A 278 44.16 42.05 -25.86
N LYS A 279 43.30 42.48 -26.77
CA LYS A 279 42.07 41.87 -27.26
C LYS A 279 42.36 41.43 -28.70
N ALA A 280 41.64 40.40 -29.13
CA ALA A 280 41.39 40.04 -30.53
C ALA A 280 42.60 39.34 -31.24
N GLU A 281 42.44 38.33 -32.09
CA GLU A 281 41.52 38.24 -33.22
C GLU A 281 41.46 36.81 -33.82
N ASN A 282 40.26 36.45 -34.35
CA ASN A 282 39.99 35.77 -35.64
C ASN A 282 40.54 34.35 -35.91
N LYS A 283 39.95 33.47 -36.75
CA LYS A 283 38.66 33.28 -37.45
C LYS A 283 38.77 31.93 -38.20
N THR A 284 37.62 31.33 -38.52
CA THR A 284 37.29 30.51 -39.71
C THR A 284 38.02 29.20 -40.02
N GLY A 285 37.23 28.18 -40.31
CA GLY A 285 37.64 26.99 -41.08
C GLY A 285 36.55 25.93 -41.09
N ALA A 286 35.56 26.10 -41.97
CA ALA A 286 34.70 25.02 -42.43
C ALA A 286 35.48 24.15 -43.43
N ASP A 287 35.26 22.83 -43.43
CA ASP A 287 34.87 22.13 -44.66
C ASP A 287 34.41 20.69 -44.38
N ASP A 288 33.37 20.33 -45.13
CA ASP A 288 32.83 19.00 -45.38
C ASP A 288 33.91 18.05 -45.93
N ASP A 289 33.78 16.73 -45.70
CA ASP A 289 33.50 15.85 -46.85
C ASP A 289 33.14 14.39 -46.51
N LYS A 290 32.32 13.86 -47.40
CA LYS A 290 31.68 12.55 -47.46
C LYS A 290 32.63 11.40 -47.85
N VAL A 291 32.37 10.23 -47.25
CA VAL A 291 31.99 8.90 -47.85
C VAL A 291 32.68 8.49 -49.17
N PRO A 292 33.19 7.25 -49.26
CA PRO A 292 32.41 6.15 -49.88
C PRO A 292 31.92 5.07 -48.91
#